data_AF-A0A525C234-F1
#
_entry.id   AF-A0A525C234-F1
#
_cell.length_a   1.000
_cell.length_b   1.000
_cell.length_c   1.000
_cell.angle_alpha   90.00
_cell.angle_beta   90.00
_cell.angle_gamma   90.00
#
_symmetry.space_group_name_H-M   'P 1'
#
loop_
_entity.id
_entity.type
_entity.pdbx_description
1 polymer ?
#
loop_
_entity_poly.entity_id
_entity_poly.type
_entity_poly.pdbx_seq_one_letter_code
_entity_poly.pdbx_strand_id
1 'polypeptide(L)'
;MFNLKKTGIALVLSISFFFMVSCSDSDSYDSDFSSDKMVSVYVHFKTKIEKKEKDYFYFGTMSENTFKRISKDKEAGGFVYLSNVSYLDKDNIVRRFSNNLYSGSMLIKAVDISRINVLHRLPKYDETYKPEEKKKDNKDG
;
A
#
# COMPACT_ATOMS: atom_id res chain seq x y z
N MET A 1 -9.63 -43.79 -53.55
CA MET A 1 -10.66 -43.74 -52.48
C MET A 1 -9.94 -43.65 -51.15
N PHE A 2 -9.78 -42.44 -50.59
CA PHE A 2 -9.08 -42.21 -49.32
C PHE A 2 -10.06 -42.36 -48.15
N ASN A 3 -9.69 -43.20 -47.18
CA ASN A 3 -10.49 -43.54 -46.00
C ASN A 3 -10.60 -42.33 -45.04
N LEU A 4 -11.65 -41.54 -45.22
CA LEU A 4 -11.92 -40.27 -44.53
C LEU A 4 -12.47 -40.42 -43.09
N LYS A 5 -12.49 -41.62 -42.50
CA LYS A 5 -13.24 -41.90 -41.26
C LYS A 5 -12.40 -42.04 -39.98
N LYS A 6 -11.07 -42.03 -40.05
CA LYS A 6 -10.20 -42.23 -38.86
C LYS A 6 -9.45 -40.98 -38.38
N THR A 7 -9.47 -39.90 -39.14
CA THR A 7 -8.74 -38.65 -38.83
C THR A 7 -9.50 -37.68 -37.92
N GLY A 8 -10.82 -37.86 -37.74
CA GLY A 8 -11.63 -36.98 -36.89
C GLY A 8 -11.41 -37.18 -35.39
N ILE A 9 -11.12 -38.40 -34.94
CA ILE A 9 -11.01 -38.73 -33.50
C ILE A 9 -9.68 -38.23 -32.92
N ALA A 10 -8.59 -38.25 -33.70
CA ALA A 10 -7.29 -37.76 -33.26
C ALA A 10 -7.27 -36.23 -33.05
N LEU A 11 -8.09 -35.49 -33.80
CA LEU A 11 -8.11 -34.02 -33.77
C LEU A 11 -8.91 -33.50 -32.55
N VAL A 12 -9.95 -34.22 -32.12
CA VAL A 12 -10.73 -33.89 -30.91
C VAL A 12 -9.92 -34.12 -29.64
N LEU A 13 -9.10 -35.17 -29.59
CA LEU A 13 -8.21 -35.46 -28.45
C LEU A 13 -7.09 -34.42 -28.27
N SER A 14 -6.65 -33.76 -29.35
CA SER A 14 -5.61 -32.73 -29.30
C SER A 14 -6.11 -31.38 -28.76
N ILE A 15 -7.41 -31.09 -28.84
CA ILE A 15 -7.99 -29.80 -28.42
C ILE A 15 -8.27 -29.76 -26.91
N SER A 16 -8.52 -30.91 -26.28
CA SER A 16 -8.77 -30.97 -24.82
C SER A 16 -7.51 -30.78 -23.97
N PHE A 17 -6.31 -30.86 -24.54
CA PHE A 17 -5.06 -30.70 -23.78
C PHE A 17 -4.64 -29.23 -23.56
N PHE A 18 -5.27 -28.27 -24.25
CA PHE A 18 -4.92 -26.85 -24.15
C PHE A 18 -5.63 -26.09 -23.02
N PHE A 19 -6.60 -26.70 -22.34
CA PHE A 19 -7.39 -26.03 -21.30
C PHE A 19 -6.83 -26.15 -19.87
N MET A 20 -5.65 -26.75 -19.67
CA MET A 20 -5.06 -26.92 -18.32
C MET A 20 -3.88 -25.99 -17.99
N VAL A 21 -3.55 -24.99 -18.81
CA VAL A 21 -2.37 -24.11 -18.57
C VAL A 21 -2.73 -22.71 -18.06
N SER A 22 -4.00 -22.40 -17.77
CA SER A 22 -4.32 -21.19 -17.00
C SER A 22 -4.44 -21.51 -15.51
N CYS A 23 -3.32 -21.91 -14.91
CA CYS A 23 -3.07 -21.54 -13.53
C CYS A 23 -2.87 -20.03 -13.56
N SER A 24 -3.94 -19.27 -13.31
CA SER A 24 -3.78 -17.87 -12.95
C SER A 24 -2.94 -17.87 -11.68
N ASP A 25 -1.68 -17.45 -11.80
CA ASP A 25 -0.90 -17.00 -10.67
C ASP A 25 -1.71 -15.87 -10.01
N SER A 26 -2.57 -16.26 -9.05
CA SER A 26 -2.96 -15.34 -8.02
C SER A 26 -1.67 -15.10 -7.26
N ASP A 27 -1.00 -14.00 -7.59
CA ASP A 27 0.05 -13.41 -6.78
C ASP A 27 -0.57 -13.09 -5.40
N SER A 28 -0.77 -14.13 -4.59
CA SER A 28 -0.83 -13.99 -3.15
C SER A 28 0.58 -13.56 -2.78
N TYR A 29 0.76 -12.24 -2.65
CA TYR A 29 1.87 -11.65 -1.93
C TYR A 29 1.79 -12.17 -0.49
N ASP A 30 2.31 -13.37 -0.27
CA ASP A 30 2.80 -13.81 1.03
C ASP A 30 3.96 -12.88 1.33
N SER A 31 3.60 -11.78 1.97
CA SER A 31 4.54 -10.84 2.52
C SER A 31 5.08 -11.51 3.77
N ASP A 32 6.13 -12.29 3.57
CA ASP A 32 7.00 -12.77 4.64
C ASP A 32 7.67 -11.54 5.26
N PHE A 33 6.90 -10.79 6.04
CA PHE A 33 7.31 -9.56 6.73
C PHE A 33 8.36 -9.84 7.83
N SER A 34 8.73 -11.11 8.04
CA SER A 34 9.53 -11.55 9.18
C SER A 34 11.04 -11.34 9.01
N SER A 35 11.55 -11.20 7.77
CA SER A 35 12.99 -11.03 7.50
C SER A 35 13.37 -9.73 6.81
N ASP A 36 12.38 -8.93 6.40
CA ASP A 36 12.63 -7.77 5.55
C ASP A 36 13.05 -6.55 6.40
N LYS A 37 14.23 -5.99 6.09
CA LYS A 37 14.76 -4.83 6.79
C LYS A 37 13.79 -3.66 6.69
N MET A 38 13.41 -3.10 7.84
CA MET A 38 12.55 -1.92 7.91
C MET A 38 13.36 -0.63 7.75
N VAL A 39 12.82 0.33 7.01
CA VAL A 39 13.40 1.67 6.82
C VAL A 39 12.41 2.74 7.26
N SER A 40 12.91 3.76 7.95
CA SER A 40 12.13 4.96 8.26
C SER A 40 12.01 5.83 7.02
N VAL A 41 10.80 6.27 6.73
CA VAL A 41 10.47 6.98 5.49
C VAL A 41 9.63 8.22 5.79
N TYR A 42 9.84 9.23 4.96
CA TYR A 42 8.93 10.34 4.76
C TYR A 42 8.13 10.08 3.49
N VAL A 43 6.81 10.21 3.60
CA VAL A 43 5.88 10.00 2.49
C VAL A 43 5.01 11.24 2.33
N HIS A 44 5.03 11.78 1.11
CA HIS A 44 4.13 12.81 0.65
C HIS A 44 3.18 12.21 -0.37
N PHE A 45 1.89 12.20 -0.07
CA PHE A 45 0.87 11.75 -1.01
C PHE A 45 -0.19 12.82 -1.27
N LYS A 46 -0.74 12.77 -2.47
CA LYS A 46 -1.76 13.69 -2.98
C LYS A 46 -3.01 12.90 -3.23
N THR A 47 -4.11 13.30 -2.60
CA THR A 47 -5.41 12.67 -2.84
C THR A 47 -6.46 13.72 -3.18
N LYS A 48 -7.43 13.32 -4.00
CA LYS A 48 -8.56 14.18 -4.38
C LYS A 48 -9.73 13.89 -3.45
N ILE A 49 -10.08 14.88 -2.64
CA ILE A 49 -11.26 14.85 -1.77
C ILE A 49 -12.18 15.98 -2.23
N GLU A 50 -13.42 15.66 -2.59
CA GLU A 50 -14.45 16.66 -2.97
C GLU A 50 -13.98 17.63 -4.06
N LYS A 51 -13.32 17.10 -5.10
CA LYS A 51 -12.75 17.86 -6.25
C LYS A 51 -11.57 18.77 -5.91
N LYS A 52 -11.06 18.78 -4.67
CA LYS A 52 -9.84 19.48 -4.28
C LYS A 52 -8.71 18.48 -4.03
N GLU A 53 -7.55 18.77 -4.59
CA GLU A 53 -6.33 18.05 -4.25
C GLU A 53 -5.88 18.47 -2.85
N LYS A 54 -5.53 17.50 -2.02
CA LYS A 54 -4.99 17.72 -0.68
C LYS A 54 -3.66 16.98 -0.56
N ASP A 55 -2.67 17.72 -0.07
CA ASP A 55 -1.36 17.20 0.29
C ASP A 55 -1.37 16.67 1.72
N TYR A 56 -0.78 15.51 1.90
CA TYR A 56 -0.55 14.94 3.22
C TYR A 56 0.90 14.48 3.38
N PHE A 57 1.42 14.68 4.60
CA PHE A 57 2.81 14.45 4.94
C PHE A 57 2.91 13.53 6.15
N TYR A 58 3.50 12.35 5.95
CA TYR A 58 3.61 11.32 6.97
C TYR A 58 5.04 10.82 7.12
N PHE A 59 5.32 10.34 8.32
CA PHE A 59 6.50 9.59 8.67
C PHE A 59 6.10 8.21 9.16
N GLY A 60 6.84 7.18 8.79
CA GLY A 60 6.59 5.84 9.29
C GLY A 60 7.73 4.92 8.94
N THR A 61 7.47 3.63 9.05
CA THR A 61 8.38 2.55 8.68
C THR A 61 7.74 1.66 7.63
N MET A 62 8.53 1.19 6.66
CA MET A 62 8.12 0.21 5.67
C MET A 62 9.29 -0.72 5.33
N SER A 63 9.03 -1.84 4.64
CA SER A 63 10.12 -2.70 4.20
C SER A 63 11.01 -2.01 3.16
N GLU A 64 12.31 -2.26 3.23
CA GLU A 64 13.29 -1.73 2.28
C GLU A 64 12.96 -2.15 0.85
N ASN A 65 12.44 -3.37 0.65
CA ASN A 65 11.99 -3.85 -0.65
C ASN A 65 10.80 -3.05 -1.18
N THR A 66 9.81 -2.77 -0.34
CA THR A 66 8.67 -1.93 -0.70
C THR A 66 9.13 -0.53 -1.10
N PHE A 67 10.02 0.07 -0.30
CA PHE A 67 10.62 1.37 -0.62
C PHE A 67 11.35 1.35 -1.98
N LYS A 68 12.21 0.34 -2.22
CA LYS A 68 12.95 0.19 -3.48
C LYS A 68 12.01 0.04 -4.67
N ARG A 69 10.91 -0.71 -4.52
CA ARG A 69 9.90 -0.92 -5.56
C ARG A 69 9.25 0.42 -5.95
N ILE A 70 8.70 1.14 -4.98
CA ILE A 70 8.02 2.43 -5.21
C ILE A 70 8.99 3.50 -5.73
N SER A 71 10.24 3.47 -5.28
CA SER A 71 11.25 4.46 -5.70
C SER A 71 11.71 4.27 -7.14
N LYS A 72 11.65 3.03 -7.66
CA LYS A 72 12.04 2.70 -9.03
C LYS A 72 10.88 2.84 -10.01
N ASP A 73 9.66 2.57 -9.55
CA ASP A 73 8.46 2.59 -10.37
C ASP A 73 7.33 3.31 -9.63
N LYS A 74 7.04 4.53 -10.08
CA LYS A 74 5.97 5.37 -9.52
C LYS A 74 4.59 4.99 -10.05
N GLU A 75 4.51 4.19 -11.11
CA GLU A 75 3.25 3.68 -11.65
C GLU A 75 2.92 2.28 -11.12
N ALA A 76 3.81 1.69 -10.31
CA ALA A 76 3.57 0.45 -9.61
C ALA A 76 2.25 0.57 -8.83
N GLY A 77 1.21 -0.09 -9.34
CA GLY A 77 -0.11 -0.09 -8.72
C GLY A 77 -0.12 -0.81 -7.36
N GLY A 78 -1.29 -0.82 -6.74
CA GLY A 78 -1.51 -1.54 -5.48
C GLY A 78 -1.31 -0.69 -4.24
N PHE A 79 -1.00 -1.36 -3.13
CA PHE A 79 -1.00 -0.76 -1.80
C PHE A 79 0.35 -0.89 -1.12
N VAL A 80 0.63 0.09 -0.27
CA VAL A 80 1.84 0.25 0.51
C VAL A 80 1.44 0.30 1.96
N TYR A 81 1.99 -0.61 2.75
CA TYR A 81 1.80 -0.61 4.19
C TYR A 81 2.90 0.20 4.86
N LEU A 82 2.50 1.21 5.63
CA LEU A 82 3.35 1.89 6.60
C LEU A 82 2.95 1.49 8.01
N SER A 83 3.94 1.27 8.86
CA SER A 83 3.81 1.15 10.31
C SER A 83 4.43 2.36 11.01
N ASN A 84 4.21 2.47 12.32
CA ASN A 84 4.64 3.59 13.17
C ASN A 84 4.35 5.01 12.61
N VAL A 85 3.19 5.16 11.96
CA VAL A 85 2.79 6.37 11.24
C VAL A 85 2.55 7.54 12.19
N SER A 86 3.25 8.63 11.93
CA SER A 86 3.03 9.96 12.50
C SER A 86 2.80 10.95 11.36
N TYR A 87 2.10 12.05 11.61
CA TYR A 87 1.84 13.07 10.60
C TYR A 87 2.55 14.37 10.93
N LEU A 88 2.93 15.11 9.89
CA LEU A 88 3.39 16.48 10.03
C LEU A 88 2.17 17.40 9.95
N ASP A 89 1.97 18.23 10.96
CA ASP A 89 0.94 19.25 10.91
C ASP A 89 1.39 20.48 10.08
N LYS A 90 0.56 21.51 10.07
CA LYS A 90 0.85 22.77 9.35
C LYS A 90 2.01 23.57 9.95
N ASP A 91 2.34 23.31 11.21
CA ASP A 91 3.39 24.00 11.96
C ASP A 91 4.73 23.24 11.90
N ASN A 92 4.81 22.20 11.05
CA ASN A 92 5.96 21.30 10.93
C ASN A 92 6.26 20.51 12.22
N ILE A 93 5.24 20.25 13.03
CA ILE A 93 5.33 19.45 14.24
C ILE A 93 4.85 18.03 13.94
N VAL A 94 5.65 17.04 14.38
CA VAL A 94 5.29 15.63 14.27
C VAL A 94 4.26 15.30 15.34
N ARG A 95 3.08 14.88 14.92
CA ARG A 95 1.98 14.51 15.80
C ARG A 95 1.60 13.05 15.62
N ARG A 96 1.22 12.42 16.73
CA ARG A 96 0.59 11.09 16.74
C ARG A 96 -0.91 11.26 16.54
N PHE A 97 -1.55 10.26 15.96
CA PHE A 97 -3.01 10.24 15.86
C PHE A 97 -3.65 10.17 17.24
N SER A 98 -4.74 10.92 17.44
CA SER A 98 -5.45 11.02 18.72
C SER A 98 -6.30 9.80 19.04
N ASN A 99 -6.58 8.93 18.07
CA ASN A 99 -7.33 7.70 18.30
C ASN A 99 -6.40 6.47 18.21
N ASN A 100 -6.59 5.52 19.12
CA ASN A 100 -5.89 4.22 19.09
C ASN A 100 -6.46 3.27 18.01
N LEU A 101 -7.59 3.62 17.38
CA LEU A 101 -8.24 2.81 16.35
C LEU A 101 -7.39 2.68 15.08
N TYR A 102 -6.61 3.71 14.74
CA TYR A 102 -5.67 3.69 13.61
C TYR A 102 -4.22 3.54 14.09
N SER A 103 -4.01 2.61 15.01
CA SER A 103 -2.77 2.16 15.66
C SER A 103 -1.49 2.29 14.81
N GLY A 104 -0.98 3.51 14.66
CA GLY A 104 0.27 3.83 13.99
C GLY A 104 0.47 3.16 12.64
N SER A 105 -0.57 2.74 11.92
CA SER A 105 -0.41 1.95 10.70
C SER A 105 -1.35 2.46 9.62
N MET A 106 -0.87 2.51 8.39
CA MET A 106 -1.61 3.07 7.27
C MET A 106 -1.37 2.26 6.00
N LEU A 107 -2.46 1.96 5.30
CA LEU A 107 -2.40 1.40 3.96
C LEU A 107 -2.66 2.52 2.95
N ILE A 108 -1.72 2.76 2.04
CA ILE A 108 -1.76 3.86 1.07
C ILE A 108 -1.70 3.28 -0.33
N LYS A 109 -2.47 3.83 -1.28
CA LYS A 109 -2.31 3.45 -2.69
C LYS A 109 -0.97 3.98 -3.20
N ALA A 110 -0.17 3.12 -3.82
CA ALA A 110 1.14 3.50 -4.33
C ALA A 110 1.05 4.67 -5.33
N VAL A 111 0.00 4.69 -6.16
CA VAL A 111 -0.26 5.74 -7.15
C VAL A 111 -0.55 7.13 -6.56
N ASP A 112 -0.96 7.20 -5.29
CA ASP A 112 -1.21 8.48 -4.62
C ASP A 112 0.11 9.08 -4.06
N ILE A 113 1.19 8.27 -3.99
CA ILE A 113 2.50 8.70 -3.47
C ILE A 113 3.17 9.61 -4.49
N SER A 114 3.29 10.88 -4.13
CA SER A 114 3.95 11.89 -4.96
C SER A 114 5.47 11.91 -4.75
N ARG A 115 5.90 11.69 -3.50
CA ARG A 115 7.31 11.61 -3.12
C ARG A 115 7.49 10.70 -1.90
N ILE A 116 8.57 9.92 -1.93
CA ILE A 116 9.02 9.11 -0.80
C ILE A 116 10.53 9.23 -0.64
N ASN A 117 11.01 9.40 0.59
CA ASN A 117 12.43 9.51 0.92
C ASN A 117 12.74 8.70 2.18
N VAL A 118 13.93 8.08 2.22
CA VAL A 118 14.45 7.47 3.46
C VAL A 118 14.89 8.58 4.41
N LEU A 119 14.54 8.42 5.68
CA LEU A 119 15.02 9.26 6.76
C LEU A 119 16.22 8.61 7.44
N HIS A 120 17.34 9.32 7.48
CA HIS A 120 18.51 8.92 8.27
C HIS A 120 18.44 9.44 9.71
N ARG A 121 17.55 10.40 10.00
CA ARG A 121 17.27 10.93 11.33
C ARG A 121 15.78 11.17 11.48
N LEU A 122 15.22 10.76 12.61
CA LEU A 122 13.83 11.03 12.93
C LEU A 122 13.63 12.52 13.25
N PRO A 123 12.54 13.14 12.77
CA PRO A 123 12.19 14.49 13.15
C PRO A 123 11.90 14.58 14.67
N LYS A 124 12.19 15.73 15.28
CA LYS A 124 11.96 15.95 16.71
C LYS A 124 10.46 15.93 17.00
N TYR A 125 10.07 15.15 18.00
CA TYR A 125 8.71 15.14 18.51
C TYR A 125 8.50 16.31 19.47
N ASP A 126 7.33 16.91 19.42
CA ASP A 126 6.87 17.78 20.51
C ASP A 126 6.28 16.89 21.61
N GLU A 127 7.06 16.66 22.65
CA GLU A 127 6.67 15.85 23.81
C GLU A 127 5.59 16.51 24.67
N THR A 128 5.34 17.82 24.46
CA THR A 128 4.32 18.57 25.21
C THR A 128 2.93 18.47 24.57
N TYR A 129 2.84 17.96 23.34
CA TYR A 129 1.58 17.83 22.64
C TYR A 129 0.69 16.75 23.26
N LYS A 130 -0.47 17.17 23.78
CA LYS A 130 -1.57 16.27 24.16
C LYS A 130 -2.63 16.29 23.06
N PRO A 131 -2.95 15.15 22.43
CA PRO A 131 -4.05 15.10 21.48
C PRO A 131 -5.34 15.48 22.18
N GLU A 132 -6.08 16.46 21.64
CA GLU A 132 -7.40 16.80 22.16
C GLU A 132 -8.34 15.61 21.94
N GLU A 133 -8.80 14.99 23.03
CA GLU A 133 -9.90 14.04 22.98
C GLU A 133 -11.15 14.81 22.53
N LYS A 134 -11.63 14.53 21.31
CA LYS A 134 -12.94 15.02 20.91
C LYS A 134 -13.98 14.46 21.88
N LYS A 135 -14.57 15.34 22.69
CA LYS A 135 -15.79 15.01 23.44
C LYS A 135 -16.81 14.48 22.44
N LYS A 136 -17.27 13.25 22.64
CA LYS A 136 -18.44 12.74 21.93
C LYS A 136 -19.60 13.66 22.29
N ASP A 137 -20.02 14.51 21.37
CA ASP A 137 -21.31 15.17 21.48
C ASP A 137 -22.38 14.08 21.38
N ASN A 138 -22.86 13.65 22.55
CA ASN A 138 -24.13 12.94 22.66
C ASN A 138 -25.22 13.92 22.19
N LYS A 139 -25.61 13.81 20.93
CA LYS A 139 -26.90 14.32 20.43
C LYS A 139 -27.75 13.14 20.00
N ASP A 140 -28.18 12.37 20.99
CA ASP A 140 -29.45 11.65 20.93
C ASP A 140 -30.36 12.34 21.95
N GLY A 141 -31.39 13.02 21.43
CA GLY A 141 -32.39 13.79 22.17
C GLY A 141 -33.35 14.44 21.19
#